data_AF-A0A4U0TMB6-F1
#
_entry.id   AF-A0A4U0TMB6-F1
#
_cell.length_a   1.000
_cell.length_b   1.000
_cell.length_c   1.000
_cell.angle_alpha   90.00
_cell.angle_beta   90.00
_cell.angle_gamma   90.00
#
_symmetry.space_group_name_H-M   'P 1'
#
loop_
_entity.id
_entity.type
_entity.pdbx_description
1 polymer ?
#
loop_
_entity_poly.entity_id
_entity_poly.type
_entity_poly.pdbx_seq_one_letter_code
_entity_poly.pdbx_strand_id
1 'polypeptide(L)'
;MASSTLTTTKQAIIATTCTAQAIAGTAYGNTVVPLSPRSVEKVSISVTAEEARNQGFAHRMFGDTFHVPAVYDFFESEAQGIRLGYLLMERVHGRTFDQIDLSTQEAITLGAAVVHAVTQT
;
A
#
# COMPACT_ATOMS: atom_id res chain seq x y z
N MET A 1 -17.55 -24.62 2.70
CA MET A 1 -18.30 -23.42 2.28
C MET A 1 -17.52 -22.10 2.41
N ALA A 2 -16.40 -22.01 3.14
CA ALA A 2 -15.60 -20.77 3.24
C ALA A 2 -14.80 -20.40 1.96
N SER A 3 -14.43 -21.40 1.16
CA SER A 3 -13.55 -21.21 0.00
C SER A 3 -14.20 -20.42 -1.15
N SER A 4 -15.51 -20.46 -1.33
CA SER A 4 -16.20 -19.73 -2.41
C SER A 4 -16.27 -18.23 -2.12
N THR A 5 -16.51 -17.85 -0.86
CA THR A 5 -16.62 -16.45 -0.44
C THR A 5 -15.28 -15.72 -0.55
N LEU A 6 -14.18 -16.35 -0.14
CA LEU A 6 -12.82 -15.80 -0.29
C LEU A 6 -12.47 -15.52 -1.76
N THR A 7 -12.83 -16.43 -2.68
CA THR A 7 -12.64 -16.24 -4.11
C THR A 7 -13.47 -15.08 -4.65
N THR A 8 -14.74 -14.97 -4.24
CA THR A 8 -15.62 -13.85 -4.63
C THR A 8 -15.09 -12.50 -4.14
N THR A 9 -14.57 -12.43 -2.91
CA THR A 9 -13.96 -11.20 -2.36
C THR A 9 -12.73 -10.79 -3.16
N LYS A 10 -11.82 -11.72 -3.47
CA LYS A 10 -10.63 -11.42 -4.28
C LYS A 10 -10.97 -10.95 -5.69
N GLN A 11 -11.99 -11.54 -6.31
CA GLN A 11 -12.50 -11.10 -7.63
C GLN A 11 -13.10 -9.68 -7.57
N ALA A 12 -13.83 -9.34 -6.52
CA ALA A 12 -14.38 -8.00 -6.34
C ALA A 12 -13.29 -6.94 -6.13
N ILE A 13 -12.22 -7.30 -5.44
CA ILE A 13 -11.03 -6.46 -5.26
C ILE A 13 -10.39 -6.19 -6.63
N ILE A 14 -10.08 -7.23 -7.41
CA ILE A 14 -9.52 -7.10 -8.77
C ILE A 14 -10.41 -6.23 -9.68
N ALA A 15 -11.73 -6.41 -9.64
CA ALA A 15 -12.66 -5.62 -10.45
C ALA A 15 -12.64 -4.13 -10.06
N THR A 16 -12.43 -3.82 -8.77
CA THR A 16 -12.29 -2.45 -8.28
C THR A 16 -11.04 -1.80 -8.85
N THR A 17 -9.91 -2.54 -8.90
CA THR A 17 -8.66 -2.06 -9.52
C THR A 17 -8.86 -1.52 -10.94
N CYS A 18 -9.68 -2.21 -11.73
CA CYS A 18 -9.89 -1.86 -13.14
C CYS A 18 -10.75 -0.61 -13.36
N THR A 19 -11.48 -0.15 -12.34
CA THR A 19 -12.51 0.89 -12.50
C THR A 19 -12.28 2.11 -11.62
N ALA A 20 -11.61 1.96 -10.48
CA ALA A 20 -11.34 3.04 -9.56
C ALA A 20 -10.12 3.87 -9.96
N GLN A 21 -10.18 5.16 -9.67
CA GLN A 21 -9.06 6.07 -9.88
C GLN A 21 -7.99 5.80 -8.80
N ALA A 22 -6.77 5.53 -9.26
CA ALA A 22 -5.61 5.39 -8.38
C ALA A 22 -5.37 6.68 -7.58
N ILE A 23 -5.05 6.53 -6.30
CA ILE A 23 -4.77 7.66 -5.40
C ILE A 23 -3.26 7.87 -5.19
N ALA A 24 -2.45 6.89 -5.54
CA ALA A 24 -1.00 6.97 -5.55
C ALA A 24 -0.41 5.95 -6.54
N GLY A 25 0.84 6.18 -6.94
CA GLY A 25 1.56 5.30 -7.86
C GLY A 25 1.98 5.98 -9.15
N THR A 26 2.53 5.19 -10.06
CA THR A 26 2.90 5.64 -11.41
C THR A 26 2.38 4.64 -12.44
N ALA A 27 2.22 5.08 -13.70
CA ALA A 27 1.65 4.26 -14.78
C ALA A 27 2.37 2.91 -15.02
N TYR A 28 3.63 2.79 -14.60
CA TYR A 28 4.46 1.59 -14.76
C TYR A 28 4.99 1.04 -13.43
N GLY A 29 4.57 1.61 -12.31
CA GLY A 29 5.05 1.27 -10.99
C GLY A 29 4.02 0.48 -10.19
N ASN A 30 4.02 0.72 -8.89
CA ASN A 30 2.97 0.25 -8.01
C ASN A 30 1.78 1.20 -8.10
N THR A 31 0.58 0.67 -8.26
CA THR A 31 -0.66 1.44 -8.24
C THR A 31 -1.37 1.20 -6.92
N VAL A 32 -1.84 2.27 -6.27
CA VAL A 32 -2.63 2.19 -5.04
C VAL A 32 -4.05 2.66 -5.32
N VAL A 33 -5.02 1.78 -5.09
CA VAL A 33 -6.44 2.02 -5.40
C VAL A 33 -7.25 1.98 -4.10
N PRO A 34 -8.16 2.94 -3.86
CA PRO A 34 -9.03 2.91 -2.69
C PRO A 34 -10.13 1.87 -2.87
N LEU A 35 -10.30 1.00 -1.86
CA LEU A 35 -11.40 0.04 -1.82
C LEU A 35 -12.53 0.52 -0.89
N SER A 36 -12.16 1.23 0.18
CA SER A 36 -13.10 1.76 1.16
C SER A 36 -12.52 3.01 1.85
N PRO A 37 -13.26 3.63 2.80
CA PRO A 37 -12.68 4.66 3.65
C PRO A 37 -11.50 4.17 4.49
N ARG A 38 -11.37 2.86 4.77
CA ARG A 38 -10.35 2.31 5.69
C ARG A 38 -9.32 1.40 5.03
N SER A 39 -9.49 1.10 3.75
CA SER A 39 -8.63 0.15 3.04
C SER A 39 -8.30 0.60 1.63
N VAL A 40 -7.08 0.24 1.23
CA VAL A 40 -6.57 0.36 -0.13
C VAL A 40 -6.03 -0.98 -0.56
N GLU A 41 -5.94 -1.17 -1.87
CA GLU A 41 -5.10 -2.19 -2.46
C GLU A 41 -3.88 -1.54 -3.12
N LYS A 42 -2.74 -2.20 -3.00
CA LYS A 42 -1.56 -1.94 -3.82
C LYS A 42 -1.40 -3.09 -4.80
N VAL A 43 -1.24 -2.76 -6.09
CA VAL A 43 -1.16 -3.74 -7.17
C VAL A 43 0.03 -3.45 -8.09
N SER A 44 0.79 -4.49 -8.44
CA SER A 44 1.82 -4.45 -9.48
C SER A 44 2.38 -5.84 -9.78
N ILE A 45 3.17 -5.94 -10.84
CA ILE A 45 4.05 -7.09 -11.12
C ILE A 45 5.14 -7.26 -10.04
N SER A 46 5.52 -6.18 -9.35
CA SER A 46 6.58 -6.18 -8.35
C SER A 46 6.07 -6.31 -6.91
N VAL A 47 4.76 -6.29 -6.68
CA VAL A 47 4.17 -6.55 -5.37
C VAL A 47 4.29 -8.04 -5.09
N THR A 48 5.02 -8.40 -4.04
CA THR A 48 5.30 -9.80 -3.69
C THR A 48 4.84 -10.16 -2.29
N ALA A 49 4.78 -11.46 -2.02
CA ALA A 49 4.56 -11.98 -0.67
C ALA A 49 5.65 -11.51 0.30
N GLU A 50 6.87 -11.28 -0.19
CA GLU A 50 7.98 -10.75 0.62
C GLU A 50 7.73 -9.30 1.02
N GLU A 51 7.24 -8.47 0.11
CA GLU A 51 6.85 -7.10 0.43
C GLU A 51 5.76 -7.06 1.51
N ALA A 52 4.72 -7.91 1.39
CA ALA A 52 3.67 -8.03 2.39
C ALA A 52 4.24 -8.39 3.78
N ARG A 53 5.20 -9.33 3.83
CA ARG A 53 5.86 -9.73 5.08
C ARG A 53 6.73 -8.61 5.65
N ASN A 54 7.49 -7.91 4.81
CA ASN A 54 8.39 -6.84 5.24
C ASN A 54 7.60 -5.65 5.80
N GLN A 55 6.50 -5.26 5.15
CA GLN A 55 5.62 -4.23 5.67
C GLN A 55 4.94 -4.67 6.97
N GLY A 56 4.45 -5.91 7.04
CA GLY A 56 3.88 -6.45 8.28
C GLY A 56 4.90 -6.51 9.43
N PHE A 57 6.17 -6.79 9.12
CA PHE A 57 7.27 -6.70 10.09
C PHE A 57 7.52 -5.25 10.52
N ALA A 58 7.60 -4.32 9.59
CA ALA A 58 7.78 -2.89 9.90
C ALA A 58 6.64 -2.35 10.77
N HIS A 59 5.39 -2.75 10.51
CA HIS A 59 4.25 -2.39 11.35
C HIS A 59 4.41 -2.87 12.79
N ARG A 60 4.85 -4.12 12.99
CA ARG A 60 5.09 -4.66 14.34
C ARG A 60 6.27 -4.02 15.05
N MET A 61 7.34 -3.68 14.32
CA MET A 61 8.58 -3.18 14.93
C MET A 61 8.55 -1.68 15.18
N PHE A 62 7.90 -0.91 14.31
CA PHE A 62 7.96 0.54 14.32
C PHE A 62 6.59 1.21 14.49
N GLY A 63 5.49 0.44 14.59
CA GLY A 63 4.13 0.96 14.66
C GLY A 63 3.86 1.90 15.83
N ASP A 64 4.62 1.79 16.92
CA ASP A 64 4.53 2.67 18.09
C ASP A 64 5.22 4.03 17.88
N THR A 65 6.18 4.10 16.94
CA THR A 65 6.98 5.30 16.65
C THR A 65 6.53 6.00 15.38
N PHE A 66 6.24 5.22 14.34
CA PHE A 66 5.78 5.69 13.04
C PHE A 66 4.51 4.95 12.67
N HIS A 67 3.53 5.68 12.13
CA HIS A 67 2.33 5.05 11.62
C HIS A 67 2.66 4.32 10.31
N VAL A 68 2.91 3.02 10.43
CA VAL A 68 3.06 2.08 9.30
C VAL A 68 1.70 1.45 9.03
N PRO A 69 1.17 1.46 7.79
CA PRO A 69 -0.13 0.87 7.48
C PRO A 69 -0.17 -0.63 7.83
N ALA A 70 -1.27 -1.08 8.45
CA ALA A 70 -1.46 -2.51 8.69
C ALA A 70 -1.72 -3.26 7.36
N VAL A 71 -1.10 -4.44 7.19
CA VAL A 71 -1.38 -5.36 6.09
C VAL A 71 -2.52 -6.30 6.48
N TYR A 72 -3.56 -6.39 5.66
CA TYR A 72 -4.72 -7.25 5.91
C TYR A 72 -4.66 -8.57 5.15
N ASP A 73 -4.24 -8.55 3.88
CA ASP A 73 -4.11 -9.76 3.06
C ASP A 73 -3.13 -9.54 1.90
N PHE A 74 -2.57 -10.63 1.40
CA PHE A 74 -1.81 -10.66 0.15
C PHE A 74 -2.28 -11.83 -0.71
N PHE A 75 -2.46 -11.57 -1.99
CA PHE A 75 -2.73 -12.63 -2.96
C PHE A 75 -2.20 -12.25 -4.33
N GLU A 76 -2.16 -13.25 -5.20
CA GLU A 76 -1.72 -13.08 -6.57
C GLU A 76 -2.83 -13.51 -7.51
N SER A 77 -2.89 -12.87 -8.67
CA SER A 77 -3.75 -13.27 -9.76
C SER A 77 -2.94 -13.26 -11.04
N GLU A 78 -3.20 -14.23 -11.90
CA GLU A 78 -2.67 -14.25 -13.25
C GLU A 78 -3.79 -13.90 -14.22
N ALA A 79 -3.56 -12.89 -15.07
CA ALA A 79 -4.46 -12.50 -16.12
C ALA A 79 -3.66 -12.27 -17.40
N GLN A 80 -4.09 -12.88 -18.50
CA GLN A 80 -3.46 -12.71 -19.82
C GLN A 80 -1.94 -13.03 -19.82
N GLY A 81 -1.50 -13.99 -19.00
CA GLY A 81 -0.10 -14.40 -18.86
C GLY A 81 0.77 -13.46 -18.02
N ILE A 82 0.18 -12.46 -17.38
CA ILE A 82 0.86 -11.55 -16.45
C ILE A 82 0.40 -11.87 -15.04
N ARG A 83 1.36 -12.20 -14.18
CA ARG A 83 1.14 -12.37 -12.73
C ARG A 83 1.23 -11.01 -12.05
N LEU A 84 0.18 -10.65 -11.34
CA LEU A 84 0.10 -9.44 -10.51
C LEU A 84 -0.04 -9.84 -9.05
N GLY A 85 0.68 -9.13 -8.18
CA GLY A 85 0.48 -9.19 -6.75
C GLY A 85 -0.48 -8.10 -6.29
N TYR A 86 -1.32 -8.46 -5.33
CA TYR A 86 -2.30 -7.58 -4.68
C TYR A 86 -2.02 -7.60 -3.17
N LEU A 87 -1.78 -6.41 -2.63
CA LEU A 87 -1.56 -6.19 -1.20
C LEU A 87 -2.70 -5.33 -0.65
N LEU A 88 -3.56 -5.94 0.14
CA LEU A 88 -4.65 -5.27 0.83
C LEU A 88 -4.12 -4.71 2.15
N MET A 89 -4.26 -3.39 2.34
CA MET A 89 -3.72 -2.71 3.51
C MET A 89 -4.60 -1.55 3.98
N GLU A 90 -4.26 -1.04 5.16
CA GLU A 90 -4.88 0.13 5.75
C GLU A 90 -4.77 1.36 4.84
N ARG A 91 -5.86 2.12 4.76
CA ARG A 91 -5.85 3.43 4.11
C ARG A 91 -5.36 4.49 5.08
N VAL A 92 -4.19 5.05 4.80
CA VAL A 92 -3.71 6.25 5.49
C VAL A 92 -4.27 7.49 4.81
N HIS A 93 -4.93 8.35 5.58
CA HIS A 93 -5.43 9.63 5.11
C HIS A 93 -4.39 10.73 5.28
N GLY A 94 -4.31 11.64 4.33
CA GLY A 94 -3.40 12.77 4.40
C GLY A 94 -2.99 13.27 3.02
N ARG A 95 -1.99 14.14 3.01
CA ARG A 95 -1.30 14.61 1.80
C ARG A 95 -0.01 13.82 1.64
N THR A 96 0.35 13.48 0.41
CA THR A 96 1.68 12.93 0.12
C THR A 96 2.75 14.01 0.27
N PHE A 97 4.01 13.61 0.44
CA PHE A 97 5.11 14.59 0.53
C PHE A 97 5.17 15.51 -0.69
N ASP A 98 4.91 15.01 -1.89
CA ASP A 98 4.89 15.81 -3.13
C ASP A 98 3.76 16.86 -3.17
N GLN A 99 2.73 16.67 -2.33
CA GLN A 99 1.61 17.61 -2.18
C GLN A 99 1.82 18.60 -1.02
N ILE A 100 2.88 18.42 -0.24
CA ILE A 100 3.25 19.32 0.84
C ILE A 100 4.27 20.30 0.29
N ASP A 101 4.02 21.60 0.45
CA ASP A 101 4.99 22.64 0.12
C ASP A 101 6.15 22.60 1.14
N LEU A 102 7.24 21.94 0.74
CA LEU A 102 8.43 21.75 1.56
C LEU A 102 9.22 23.05 1.80
N SER A 103 8.81 24.19 1.22
CA SER A 103 9.41 25.50 1.53
C SER A 103 9.07 26.01 2.93
N THR A 104 8.13 25.35 3.61
CA THR A 104 7.80 25.63 5.01
C THR A 104 8.73 24.89 5.98
N GLN A 105 9.21 25.57 7.02
CA GLN A 105 10.17 25.06 8.00
C GLN A 105 9.71 23.74 8.67
N GLU A 106 8.40 23.54 8.83
CA GLU A 106 7.80 22.33 9.41
C GLU A 106 8.00 21.09 8.52
N ALA A 107 7.91 21.27 7.21
CA ALA A 107 8.05 20.19 6.24
C ALA A 107 9.51 19.74 6.06
N ILE A 108 10.46 20.67 6.17
CA ILE A 108 11.91 20.37 6.22
C ILE A 108 12.24 19.53 7.45
N THR A 109 11.68 19.90 8.61
CA THR A 109 11.93 19.21 9.88
C THR A 109 11.37 17.78 9.86
N LEU A 110 10.17 17.59 9.30
CA LEU A 110 9.56 16.27 9.13
C LEU A 110 10.39 15.38 8.18
N GLY A 111 10.85 15.92 7.05
CA GLY A 111 11.70 15.19 6.11
C GLY A 111 13.02 14.75 6.74
N ALA A 112 13.67 15.63 7.51
CA ALA A 112 14.92 15.31 8.21
C ALA A 112 14.74 14.20 9.26
N ALA A 113 13.64 14.23 10.02
CA ALA A 113 13.34 13.20 11.02
C ALA A 113 13.13 11.81 10.38
N VAL A 114 12.42 11.77 9.23
CA VAL A 114 12.24 10.51 8.46
C VAL A 114 13.58 10.00 7.93
N VAL A 115 14.41 10.85 7.33
CA VAL A 115 15.73 10.44 6.83
C VAL A 115 16.62 9.93 7.96
N HIS A 116 16.63 10.60 9.11
CA HIS A 116 17.42 10.19 10.27
C HIS A 116 16.99 8.81 10.80
N ALA A 117 15.68 8.59 10.92
CA ALA A 117 15.15 7.31 11.38
C ALA A 117 15.46 6.13 10.43
N VAL A 118 15.54 6.40 9.13
CA VAL A 118 15.80 5.37 8.10
C VAL A 118 17.31 5.09 7.91
N THR A 119 18.19 5.98 8.38
CA THR A 119 19.65 5.85 8.23
C THR A 119 20.38 5.33 9.47
N GLN A 120 19.67 5.15 10.58
CA GLN A 120 20.23 4.62 11.83
C GLN A 120 20.07 3.10 12.01
N THR A 121 19.47 2.41 11.05
CA THR A 121 19.40 0.94 10.97
C THR A 121 20.48 0.39 10.04
#